data_AF-A0A949NBP2-F1
#
_entry.id   AF-A0A949NBP2-F1
#
_cell.length_a   1.000
_cell.length_b   1.000
_cell.length_c   1.000
_cell.angle_alpha   90.00
_cell.angle_beta   90.00
_cell.angle_gamma   90.00
#
_symmetry.space_group_name_H-M   'P 1'
#
loop_
_entity.id
_entity.type
_entity.pdbx_description
1 polymer ?
#
loop_
_entity_poly.entity_id
_entity_poly.type
_entity_poly.pdbx_seq_one_letter_code
_entity_poly.pdbx_strand_id
1 'polypeptide(L)'
;MKLGTQVKLPDGRVGTCVYNSLIGEGIKWGHHDPDPKEFEDTDGNTVLGGSPDEWEWEPDALLREPWPESERFGFTAGQCVGDEFEIIRNGL
;
A
#
# COMPACT_ATOMS: atom_id res chain seq x y z
N MET A 1 -0.02 -8.20 3.60
CA MET A 1 -0.82 -7.60 4.69
C MET A 1 -2.30 -7.50 4.33
N LYS A 2 -3.21 -7.45 5.32
CA LYS A 2 -4.65 -7.23 5.10
C LYS A 2 -4.95 -5.75 4.82
N LEU A 3 -6.03 -5.49 4.07
CA LEU A 3 -6.54 -4.13 3.85
C LEU A 3 -6.91 -3.48 5.20
N GLY A 4 -6.48 -2.24 5.41
CA GLY A 4 -6.74 -1.51 6.65
C GLY A 4 -5.81 -1.86 7.82
N THR A 5 -4.84 -2.77 7.65
CA THR A 5 -3.83 -3.01 8.69
C THR A 5 -3.00 -1.75 8.90
N GLN A 6 -2.83 -1.34 10.15
CA GLN A 6 -2.05 -0.17 10.52
C GLN A 6 -0.68 -0.60 11.04
N VAL A 7 0.35 0.06 10.53
CA VAL A 7 1.74 -0.21 10.88
C VAL A 7 2.43 1.05 11.41
N LYS A 8 3.41 0.85 12.29
CA LYS A 8 4.28 1.91 12.78
C LYS A 8 5.72 1.62 12.36
N LEU A 9 6.34 2.59 11.69
CA LEU A 9 7.74 2.53 11.28
C LEU A 9 8.68 2.91 12.44
N PRO A 10 9.98 2.56 12.37
CA PRO A 10 10.97 2.87 13.41
C PRO A 10 11.14 4.37 13.67
N ASP A 11 10.89 5.20 12.66
CA ASP A 11 10.92 6.67 12.78
C ASP A 11 9.64 7.26 13.40
N GLY A 12 8.68 6.41 13.77
CA GLY A 12 7.43 6.79 14.41
C GLY A 12 6.30 7.16 13.46
N ARG A 13 6.53 7.21 12.13
CA ARG A 13 5.44 7.38 11.16
C ARG A 13 4.48 6.18 11.21
N VAL A 14 3.22 6.46 10.96
CA VAL A 14 2.16 5.45 10.90
C VAL A 14 1.58 5.43 9.49
N GLY A 15 1.39 4.24 8.95
CA GLY A 15 0.73 4.01 7.68
C GLY A 15 -0.38 2.98 7.81
N THR A 16 -1.35 3.06 6.92
CA THR A 16 -2.41 2.06 6.75
C THR A 16 -2.20 1.34 5.43
N CYS A 17 -2.18 0.01 5.46
CA CYS A 17 -2.13 -0.83 4.28
C CYS A 17 -3.39 -0.63 3.45
N VAL A 18 -3.22 -0.12 2.25
CA VAL A 18 -4.29 0.07 1.25
C VAL A 18 -4.13 -0.93 0.10
N TYR A 19 -3.00 -1.62 0.05
CA TYR A 19 -2.65 -2.48 -1.06
C TYR A 19 -1.64 -3.57 -0.67
N ASN A 20 -1.78 -4.77 -1.24
CA ASN A 20 -0.81 -5.84 -1.07
C ASN A 20 -0.79 -6.75 -2.30
N SER A 21 0.25 -6.64 -3.12
CA SER A 21 0.42 -7.41 -4.35
C SER A 21 1.88 -7.81 -4.57
N LEU A 22 2.22 -8.28 -5.78
CA LEU A 22 3.60 -8.49 -6.23
C LEU A 22 4.45 -7.19 -6.22
N ILE A 23 3.85 -6.03 -6.47
CA ILE A 23 4.53 -4.72 -6.49
C ILE A 23 4.92 -4.24 -5.08
N GLY A 24 4.32 -4.81 -4.05
CA GLY A 24 4.65 -4.45 -2.67
C GLY A 24 3.44 -4.46 -1.75
N GLU A 25 3.69 -4.04 -0.51
CA GLU A 25 2.64 -3.67 0.42
C GLU A 25 2.55 -2.15 0.43
N GLY A 26 1.53 -1.62 -0.24
CA GLY A 26 1.31 -0.18 -0.38
C GLY A 26 0.58 0.38 0.82
N ILE A 27 1.12 1.47 1.38
CA ILE A 27 0.55 2.16 2.52
C ILE A 27 0.16 3.59 2.17
N LYS A 28 -0.91 4.06 2.81
CA LYS A 28 -1.27 5.48 2.88
C LYS A 28 -0.93 6.01 4.28
N TRP A 29 -0.29 7.17 4.37
CA TRP A 29 0.14 7.72 5.65
C TRP A 29 -1.06 8.09 6.53
N GLY A 30 -0.98 7.75 7.81
CA GLY A 30 -2.03 7.99 8.80
C GLY A 30 -2.83 6.75 9.16
N HIS A 31 -3.86 6.98 9.99
CA HIS A 31 -4.81 5.97 10.43
C HIS A 31 -6.05 6.03 9.55
N HIS A 32 -6.20 5.05 8.66
CA HIS A 32 -7.34 4.94 7.76
C HIS A 32 -8.14 3.68 8.04
N ASP A 33 -9.40 3.69 7.63
CA ASP A 33 -10.34 2.57 7.72
C ASP A 33 -11.01 2.38 6.33
N PRO A 34 -10.26 1.90 5.32
CA PRO A 34 -10.79 1.71 3.97
C PRO A 34 -11.97 0.73 3.95
N ASP A 35 -13.04 1.06 3.24
CA ASP A 35 -14.15 0.14 2.96
C ASP A 35 -13.72 -0.78 1.80
N PRO A 36 -13.73 -2.12 1.97
CA PRO A 36 -13.42 -3.06 0.88
C PRO A 36 -14.17 -2.80 -0.43
N LYS A 37 -15.37 -2.20 -0.37
CA LYS A 37 -16.16 -1.82 -1.55
C LYS A 37 -15.47 -0.79 -2.45
N GLU A 38 -14.63 0.06 -1.89
CA GLU A 38 -13.87 1.08 -2.62
C GLU A 38 -12.74 0.47 -3.49
N PHE A 39 -12.52 -0.84 -3.34
CA PHE A 39 -11.50 -1.62 -4.03
C PHE A 39 -12.11 -2.66 -4.99
N GLU A 40 -13.44 -2.80 -5.05
CA GLU A 40 -14.13 -3.84 -5.87
C GLU A 40 -13.84 -3.73 -7.37
N ASP A 41 -13.66 -2.50 -7.86
CA ASP A 41 -13.30 -2.22 -9.25
C ASP A 41 -11.78 -2.14 -9.48
N THR A 42 -10.99 -2.57 -8.49
CA THR A 42 -9.53 -2.62 -8.61
C THR A 42 -9.04 -4.05 -8.79
N ASP A 43 -8.03 -4.24 -9.63
CA ASP A 43 -7.48 -5.57 -9.91
C ASP A 43 -6.47 -6.04 -8.84
N GLY A 44 -6.48 -5.41 -7.66
CA GLY A 44 -5.52 -5.67 -6.57
C GLY A 44 -4.06 -5.40 -6.96
N ASN A 45 -3.87 -4.84 -8.16
CA ASN A 45 -2.59 -4.67 -8.81
C ASN A 45 -2.41 -3.15 -9.10
N THR A 46 -3.44 -2.36 -9.41
CA THR A 46 -3.37 -0.88 -9.55
C THR A 46 -2.20 -0.45 -10.46
N VAL A 47 -1.91 -1.27 -11.49
CA VAL A 47 -0.66 -1.24 -12.28
C VAL A 47 -0.84 -0.51 -13.60
N LEU A 48 -2.05 -0.44 -14.15
CA LEU A 48 -2.42 0.30 -15.36
C LEU A 48 -3.91 0.01 -15.66
N GLY A 49 -4.77 1.03 -15.65
CA GLY A 49 -6.19 0.89 -16.03
C GLY A 49 -7.07 0.08 -15.07
N GLY A 50 -6.48 -0.52 -14.04
CA GLY A 50 -7.16 -1.24 -12.95
C GLY A 50 -7.41 -0.39 -11.71
N SER A 51 -7.28 0.94 -11.82
CA SER A 51 -7.56 1.90 -10.76
C SER A 51 -8.14 3.17 -11.40
N PRO A 52 -9.14 3.83 -10.78
CA PRO A 52 -9.67 5.09 -11.28
C PRO A 52 -8.59 6.17 -11.39
N ASP A 53 -8.77 7.11 -12.33
CA ASP A 53 -8.04 8.38 -12.28
C ASP A 53 -8.37 9.08 -10.94
N GLU A 54 -7.36 9.63 -10.27
CA GLU A 54 -7.50 10.30 -8.95
C GLU A 54 -8.05 9.41 -7.83
N TRP A 55 -7.62 8.15 -7.79
CA TRP A 55 -8.04 7.23 -6.74
C TRP A 55 -7.47 7.63 -5.36
N GLU A 56 -8.35 7.94 -4.40
CA GLU A 56 -7.99 8.37 -3.05
C GLU A 56 -7.06 7.39 -2.33
N TRP A 57 -7.14 6.10 -2.69
CA TRP A 57 -6.36 5.02 -2.08
C TRP A 57 -5.04 4.73 -2.80
N GLU A 58 -4.60 5.61 -3.70
CA GLU A 58 -3.22 5.56 -4.22
C GLU A 58 -2.22 5.58 -3.03
N PRO A 59 -1.30 4.60 -2.96
CA PRO A 59 -0.39 4.49 -1.83
C PRO A 59 0.72 5.54 -1.90
N ASP A 60 1.08 6.08 -0.73
CA ASP A 60 2.12 7.09 -0.58
C ASP A 60 3.53 6.46 -0.52
N ALA A 61 3.62 5.21 -0.09
CA ALA A 61 4.87 4.46 0.09
C ALA A 61 4.66 2.94 0.02
N LEU A 62 5.75 2.20 -0.11
CA LEU A 62 5.80 0.73 -0.06
C LEU A 62 6.56 0.25 1.19
N LEU A 63 6.10 -0.82 1.84
CA LEU A 63 6.83 -1.47 2.95
C LEU A 63 7.87 -2.50 2.49
N ARG A 64 7.95 -2.78 1.20
CA ARG A 64 8.98 -3.65 0.64
C ARG A 64 9.27 -3.24 -0.78
N GLU A 65 10.47 -3.55 -1.25
CA GLU A 65 10.81 -3.29 -2.63
C GLU A 65 9.86 -4.06 -3.56
N PRO A 66 9.46 -3.44 -4.69
CA PRO A 66 8.76 -4.13 -5.74
C PRO A 66 9.59 -5.30 -6.27
N TRP A 67 8.91 -6.35 -6.75
CA TRP A 67 9.60 -7.43 -7.42
C TRP A 67 10.32 -6.90 -8.67
N PRO A 68 11.51 -7.39 -9.04
CA PRO A 68 12.19 -6.93 -10.25
C PRO A 68 11.28 -7.00 -11.48
N GLU A 69 11.32 -5.97 -12.33
CA GLU A 69 10.49 -5.80 -13.53
C GLU A 69 9.02 -5.43 -13.25
N SER A 70 8.63 -5.32 -11.98
CA SER A 70 7.31 -4.80 -11.58
C SER A 70 7.32 -3.28 -11.32
N GLU A 71 8.48 -2.61 -11.41
CA GLU A 71 8.64 -1.16 -11.21
C GLU A 71 8.17 -0.32 -12.40
N ARG A 72 7.89 -0.96 -13.54
CA ARG A 72 7.55 -0.29 -14.81
C ARG A 72 6.24 0.51 -14.77
N PHE A 73 5.58 0.55 -13.62
CA PHE A 73 4.15 0.82 -13.47
C PHE A 73 3.82 1.81 -12.35
N GLY A 74 4.78 2.67 -11.98
CA GLY A 74 4.54 3.84 -11.11
C GLY A 74 5.15 3.76 -9.72
N PHE A 75 5.60 2.57 -9.29
CA PHE A 75 6.29 2.40 -8.01
C PHE A 75 7.77 2.05 -8.20
N THR A 76 8.62 2.76 -7.48
CA THR A 76 10.08 2.60 -7.52
C THR A 76 10.61 2.14 -6.17
N ALA A 77 11.80 1.52 -6.16
CA ALA A 77 12.50 1.20 -4.92
C ALA A 77 12.69 2.43 -4.00
N GLY A 78 12.73 3.65 -4.54
CA GLY A 78 12.81 4.89 -3.76
C GLY A 78 11.56 5.22 -2.93
N GLN A 79 10.41 4.59 -3.20
CA GLN A 79 9.20 4.69 -2.39
C GLN A 79 9.14 3.60 -1.30
N CYS A 80 10.10 2.69 -1.27
CA CYS A 80 10.22 1.69 -0.22
C CYS A 80 10.71 2.37 1.07
N VAL A 81 9.93 2.25 2.13
CA VAL A 81 10.27 2.74 3.48
C VAL A 81 10.78 1.65 4.41
N GLY A 82 11.01 0.45 3.86
CA GLY A 82 11.56 -0.71 4.57
C GLY A 82 10.50 -1.64 5.17
N ASP A 83 10.94 -2.86 5.46
CA ASP A 83 10.16 -3.98 5.98
C ASP A 83 10.19 -4.09 7.52
N GLU A 84 10.99 -3.25 8.18
CA GLU A 84 10.99 -3.09 9.62
C GLU A 84 9.79 -2.25 10.05
N PHE A 85 8.73 -2.89 10.56
CA PHE A 85 7.55 -2.21 11.11
C PHE A 85 6.84 -3.03 12.18
N GLU A 86 6.11 -2.34 13.05
CA GLU A 86 5.22 -2.95 14.04
C GLU A 86 3.77 -2.90 13.54
N ILE A 87 3.06 -4.03 13.54
CA ILE A 87 1.61 -4.04 13.31
C ILE A 87 0.91 -3.58 14.59
N ILE A 88 0.31 -2.39 14.55
CA ILE A 88 -0.39 -1.79 15.70
C ILE A 88 -1.90 -2.05 15.65
N ARG A 89 -2.45 -2.41 14.48
CA ARG A 89 -3.83 -2.85 14.32
C ARG A 89 -3.96 -3.77 13.10
N ASN A 90 -4.60 -4.92 13.26
CA ASN A 90 -4.93 -5.78 12.14
C ASN A 90 -6.14 -5.23 11.37
N GLY A 91 -6.03 -5.21 10.04
CA GLY A 91 -7.12 -4.88 9.13
C GLY A 91 -8.18 -5.96 9.03
N LEU A 92 -9.21 -5.67 8.22
CA LEU A 92 -10.36 -6.56 7.97
C LEU A 92 -9.92 -7.80 7.18
#